data_AF-D7FUK3-F1
#
_entry.id   AF-D7FUK3-F1
#
_cell.length_a   1.000
_cell.length_b   1.000
_cell.length_c   1.000
_cell.angle_alpha   90.00
_cell.angle_beta   90.00
_cell.angle_gamma   90.00
#
_symmetry.space_group_name_H-M   'P 1'
#
loop_
_entity.id
_entity.type
_entity.pdbx_description
1 polymer ?
#
loop_
_entity_poly.entity_id
_entity_poly.type
_entity_poly.pdbx_seq_one_letter_code
_entity_poly.pdbx_strand_id
1 'polypeptide(L)'
;MPSRRGTYQGWQDDSTWSRGQAWAIYGFTMVHRYLTEQRFLDYTINTLSYFIDNLPDDNVPYADFDDPVDSDNPNDSSATAIVTSALFELFELTGEPSYLEKAQEFLPSLLLSSTYFDSSATDGWQTILRNSTAAWGDAAMGFVTADYFLLESIVRYKTMAPSIILRDEADASITNEQLSVQFS
;
A
#
# COMPACT_ATOMS: atom_id res chain seq x y z
N MET A 1 14.37 15.76 24.45
CA MET A 1 13.01 15.61 23.89
C MET A 1 12.93 16.48 22.65
N PRO A 2 12.21 16.07 21.58
CA PRO A 2 11.95 16.95 20.44
C PRO A 2 11.25 18.23 20.94
N SER A 3 11.64 19.40 20.44
CA SER A 3 11.14 20.70 20.92
C SER A 3 9.79 21.10 20.31
N ARG A 4 9.38 20.44 19.22
CA ARG A 4 8.09 20.67 18.55
C ARG A 4 7.67 19.41 17.79
N ARG A 5 6.36 19.14 17.74
CA ARG A 5 5.70 18.21 16.82
C ARG A 5 4.86 19.04 15.86
N GLY A 6 4.75 18.59 14.61
CA GLY A 6 4.03 19.31 13.57
C GLY A 6 4.26 18.66 12.20
N THR A 7 3.71 19.29 11.17
CA THR A 7 3.85 18.85 9.78
C THR A 7 4.50 19.93 8.94
N TYR A 8 5.13 19.52 7.83
CA TYR A 8 5.60 20.44 6.78
C TYR A 8 4.78 20.32 5.49
N GLN A 9 4.03 19.22 5.34
CA GLN A 9 3.34 18.88 4.09
C GLN A 9 1.87 18.51 4.29
N GLY A 10 1.43 18.33 5.54
CA GLY A 10 0.02 18.11 5.90
C GLY A 10 -0.71 19.42 6.14
N TRP A 11 -2.01 19.32 6.33
CA TRP A 11 -2.91 20.46 6.50
C TRP A 11 -2.66 21.25 7.79
N GLN A 12 -2.53 20.58 8.94
CA GLN A 12 -2.31 21.18 10.25
C GLN A 12 -1.30 20.38 11.08
N ASP A 13 -0.72 20.99 12.12
CA ASP A 13 0.34 20.36 12.94
C ASP A 13 -0.10 19.02 13.58
N ASP A 14 -1.40 18.82 13.77
CA ASP A 14 -2.04 17.63 14.32
C ASP A 14 -2.89 16.84 13.29
N SER A 15 -2.84 17.22 12.02
CA SER A 15 -3.49 16.47 10.93
C SER A 15 -2.66 15.28 10.47
N THR A 16 -3.27 14.45 9.62
CA THR A 16 -2.70 13.18 9.21
C THR A 16 -2.46 13.13 7.71
N TRP A 17 -1.27 13.63 7.33
CA TRP A 17 -0.76 13.55 5.97
C TRP A 17 -0.66 12.08 5.50
N SER A 18 -1.38 11.73 4.43
CA SER A 18 -1.60 10.34 4.03
C SER A 18 -0.31 9.62 3.60
N ARG A 19 0.55 10.28 2.82
CA ARG A 19 1.87 9.73 2.49
C ARG A 19 2.80 9.64 3.70
N GLY A 20 2.63 10.49 4.71
CA GLY A 20 3.35 10.38 5.98
C GLY A 20 3.02 9.07 6.71
N GLN A 21 1.73 8.72 6.75
CA GLN A 21 1.27 7.43 7.26
C GLN A 21 1.79 6.26 6.42
N ALA A 22 1.74 6.38 5.09
CA ALA A 22 2.26 5.36 4.18
C ALA A 22 3.76 5.10 4.42
N TRP A 23 4.56 6.15 4.65
CA TRP A 23 5.97 6.00 5.02
C TRP A 23 6.19 5.30 6.35
N ALA A 24 5.36 5.59 7.36
CA ALA A 24 5.44 4.91 8.64
C ALA A 24 5.13 3.41 8.48
N ILE A 25 4.07 3.06 7.75
CA ILE A 25 3.68 1.67 7.47
C ILE A 25 4.82 0.93 6.76
N TYR A 26 5.28 1.43 5.61
CA TYR A 26 6.36 0.78 4.86
C TYR A 26 7.65 0.73 5.68
N GLY A 27 8.02 1.83 6.34
CA GLY A 27 9.23 1.94 7.15
C GLY A 27 9.27 0.94 8.30
N PHE A 28 8.19 0.86 9.09
CA PHE A 28 8.11 -0.10 10.21
C PHE A 28 8.07 -1.55 9.72
N THR A 29 7.41 -1.84 8.60
CA THR A 29 7.49 -3.16 7.95
C THR A 29 8.93 -3.52 7.61
N MET A 30 9.68 -2.61 6.99
CA MET A 30 11.09 -2.85 6.66
C MET A 30 11.97 -3.02 7.91
N VAL A 31 11.75 -2.22 8.96
CA VAL A 31 12.50 -2.38 10.22
C VAL A 31 12.20 -3.74 10.86
N HIS A 32 10.93 -4.16 10.88
CA HIS A 32 10.55 -5.48 11.37
C HIS A 32 11.19 -6.61 10.56
N ARG A 33 11.23 -6.50 9.22
CA ARG A 33 11.93 -7.47 8.35
C ARG A 33 13.38 -7.70 8.79
N TYR A 34 14.11 -6.64 9.12
CA TYR A 34 15.55 -6.74 9.44
C TYR A 34 15.85 -7.07 10.90
N LEU A 35 15.06 -6.54 11.83
CA LEU A 35 15.32 -6.69 13.27
C LEU A 35 14.47 -7.77 13.92
N THR A 36 13.37 -8.18 13.28
CA THR A 36 12.39 -9.16 13.78
C THR A 36 11.83 -8.79 15.16
N GLU A 37 11.84 -7.50 15.50
CA GLU A 37 11.29 -7.02 16.76
C GLU A 37 9.78 -6.78 16.63
N GLN A 38 8.99 -7.47 17.46
CA GLN A 38 7.52 -7.44 17.44
C GLN A 38 6.94 -6.02 17.53
N ARG A 39 7.55 -5.14 18.32
CA ARG A 39 7.06 -3.77 18.50
C ARG A 39 6.91 -2.99 17.19
N PHE A 40 7.75 -3.26 16.19
CA PHE A 40 7.64 -2.57 14.90
C PHE A 40 6.52 -3.15 14.05
N LEU A 41 6.26 -4.45 14.15
CA LEU A 41 5.06 -5.05 13.55
C LEU A 41 3.79 -4.49 14.20
N ASP A 42 3.77 -4.34 15.53
CA ASP A 42 2.64 -3.74 16.25
C ASP A 42 2.42 -2.28 15.81
N TYR A 43 3.49 -1.50 15.63
CA TYR A 43 3.38 -0.14 15.08
C TYR A 43 2.85 -0.14 13.66
N THR A 44 3.35 -1.01 12.78
CA THR A 44 2.83 -1.15 11.43
C THR A 44 1.33 -1.47 11.45
N ILE A 45 0.89 -2.46 12.24
CA ILE A 45 -0.51 -2.88 12.29
C ILE A 45 -1.41 -1.73 12.71
N ASN A 46 -1.07 -1.04 13.82
CA ASN A 46 -1.87 0.08 14.30
C ASN A 46 -1.95 1.23 13.29
N THR A 47 -0.82 1.52 12.62
CA THR A 47 -0.73 2.59 11.61
C THR A 47 -1.53 2.21 10.35
N LEU A 48 -1.44 0.95 9.92
CA LEU A 48 -2.16 0.41 8.78
C LEU A 48 -3.67 0.37 9.02
N SER A 49 -4.12 -0.03 10.22
CA SER A 49 -5.54 0.00 10.58
C SER A 49 -6.11 1.41 10.46
N TYR A 50 -5.42 2.42 11.02
CA TYR A 50 -5.84 3.81 10.87
C TYR A 50 -5.89 4.22 9.39
N PHE A 51 -4.88 3.88 8.59
CA PHE A 51 -4.87 4.20 7.16
C PHE A 51 -6.11 3.62 6.46
N ILE A 52 -6.40 2.33 6.65
CA ILE A 52 -7.53 1.64 6.02
C ILE A 52 -8.88 2.21 6.48
N ASP A 53 -9.04 2.47 7.79
CA ASP A 53 -10.29 2.95 8.38
C ASP A 53 -10.69 4.36 7.89
N ASN A 54 -9.75 5.13 7.34
CA ASN A 54 -9.97 6.49 6.85
C ASN A 54 -9.92 6.59 5.31
N LEU A 55 -9.87 5.47 4.59
CA LEU A 55 -9.89 5.50 3.12
C LEU A 55 -11.28 5.83 2.56
N PRO A 56 -11.36 6.54 1.42
CA PRO A 56 -12.56 6.59 0.62
C PRO A 56 -12.82 5.25 -0.10
N ASP A 57 -14.01 5.12 -0.68
CA ASP A 57 -14.49 3.88 -1.33
C ASP A 57 -13.58 3.37 -2.47
N ASP A 58 -12.81 4.24 -3.11
CA ASP A 58 -11.88 3.86 -4.19
C ASP A 58 -10.50 3.39 -3.69
N ASN A 59 -10.30 3.32 -2.38
CA ASN A 59 -9.05 2.93 -1.69
C ASN A 59 -7.85 3.85 -1.96
N VAL A 60 -8.07 5.09 -2.43
CA VAL A 60 -6.99 6.07 -2.61
C VAL A 60 -7.22 7.28 -1.72
N PRO A 61 -6.38 7.52 -0.69
CA PRO A 61 -6.64 8.58 0.27
C PRO A 61 -6.55 9.96 -0.39
N TYR A 62 -7.15 10.94 0.27
CA TYR A 62 -6.81 12.34 0.03
C TYR A 62 -5.40 12.65 0.55
N ALA A 63 -4.86 13.83 0.20
CA ALA A 63 -3.52 14.23 0.63
C ALA A 63 -3.39 14.27 2.16
N ASP A 64 -4.46 14.63 2.86
CA ASP A 64 -4.56 14.59 4.32
C ASP A 64 -5.91 13.98 4.73
N PHE A 65 -5.90 13.09 5.73
CA PHE A 65 -7.10 12.39 6.19
C PHE A 65 -8.03 13.28 7.02
N ASP A 66 -7.50 14.33 7.64
CA ASP A 66 -8.28 15.19 8.55
C ASP A 66 -8.85 16.45 7.85
N ASP A 67 -8.39 16.74 6.64
CA ASP A 67 -8.78 17.92 5.86
C ASP A 67 -10.06 17.66 5.03
N PRO A 68 -11.00 18.62 4.94
CA PRO A 68 -12.18 18.46 4.08
C PRO A 68 -11.83 18.11 2.63
N VAL A 69 -12.72 17.37 1.99
CA VAL A 69 -12.57 16.98 0.59
C VAL A 69 -12.90 18.17 -0.32
N ASP A 70 -11.86 18.87 -0.77
CA ASP A 70 -11.95 19.97 -1.72
C ASP A 70 -10.74 20.02 -2.68
N SER A 71 -10.53 21.16 -3.35
CA SER A 71 -9.43 21.32 -4.32
C SER A 71 -8.05 21.39 -3.69
N ASP A 72 -7.95 21.75 -2.41
CA ASP A 72 -6.69 21.86 -1.68
C ASP A 72 -6.28 20.51 -1.07
N ASN A 73 -7.23 19.56 -1.01
CA ASN A 73 -7.04 18.19 -0.57
C ASN A 73 -7.29 17.14 -1.69
N PRO A 74 -6.54 17.14 -2.80
CA PRO A 74 -6.72 16.12 -3.84
C PRO A 74 -6.23 14.74 -3.39
N ASN A 75 -6.67 13.68 -4.08
CA ASN A 75 -6.19 12.31 -3.87
C ASN A 75 -4.67 12.19 -3.98
N ASP A 76 -4.08 11.28 -3.22
CA ASP A 76 -2.68 10.92 -3.28
C ASP A 76 -2.47 9.43 -3.57
N SER A 77 -2.43 9.08 -4.86
CA SER A 77 -2.17 7.73 -5.34
C SER A 77 -0.83 7.15 -4.88
N SER A 78 0.15 8.01 -4.56
CA SER A 78 1.45 7.56 -4.07
C SER A 78 1.36 6.89 -2.70
N ALA A 79 0.46 7.36 -1.83
CA ALA A 79 0.26 6.78 -0.51
C ALA A 79 -0.27 5.34 -0.61
N THR A 80 -1.29 5.10 -1.45
CA THR A 80 -1.80 3.73 -1.70
C THR A 80 -0.74 2.84 -2.36
N ALA A 81 0.05 3.37 -3.30
CA ALA A 81 1.12 2.59 -3.94
C ALA A 81 2.18 2.11 -2.90
N ILE A 82 2.60 2.99 -2.00
CA ILE A 82 3.54 2.66 -0.91
C ILE A 82 2.95 1.59 0.02
N VAL A 83 1.70 1.77 0.46
CA VAL A 83 1.03 0.82 1.36
C VAL A 83 0.79 -0.54 0.70
N THR A 84 0.44 -0.57 -0.58
CA THR A 84 0.29 -1.81 -1.35
C THR A 84 1.57 -2.64 -1.34
N SER A 85 2.72 -2.00 -1.54
CA SER A 85 4.02 -2.67 -1.48
C SER A 85 4.30 -3.23 -0.09
N ALA A 86 3.98 -2.47 0.96
CA ALA A 86 4.14 -2.89 2.35
C ALA A 86 3.22 -4.07 2.71
N LEU A 87 1.99 -4.11 2.21
CA LEU A 87 1.03 -5.20 2.44
C LEU A 87 1.52 -6.53 1.86
N PHE A 88 2.10 -6.51 0.65
CA PHE A 88 2.73 -7.71 0.09
C PHE A 88 3.89 -8.22 0.96
N GLU A 89 4.78 -7.33 1.44
CA GLU A 89 5.85 -7.72 2.38
C GLU A 89 5.28 -8.26 3.70
N LEU A 90 4.24 -7.63 4.25
CA LEU A 90 3.61 -8.08 5.50
C LEU A 90 3.04 -9.48 5.39
N PHE A 91 2.40 -9.83 4.26
CA PHE A 91 1.98 -11.20 3.99
C PHE A 91 3.17 -12.17 3.98
N GLU A 92 4.28 -11.82 3.34
CA GLU A 92 5.47 -12.68 3.32
C GLU A 92 6.06 -12.89 4.73
N LEU A 93 6.09 -11.83 5.55
CA LEU A 93 6.65 -11.85 6.90
C LEU A 93 5.76 -12.59 7.91
N THR A 94 4.44 -12.47 7.78
CA THR A 94 3.48 -12.94 8.81
C THR A 94 2.68 -14.17 8.38
N GLY A 95 2.53 -14.40 7.07
CA GLY A 95 1.61 -15.41 6.53
C GLY A 95 0.13 -15.08 6.67
N GLU A 96 -0.22 -13.88 7.16
CA GLU A 96 -1.60 -13.48 7.43
C GLU A 96 -2.33 -13.09 6.13
N PRO A 97 -3.34 -13.87 5.67
CA PRO A 97 -3.97 -13.70 4.36
C PRO A 97 -4.62 -12.34 4.13
N SER A 98 -5.13 -11.71 5.19
CA SER A 98 -5.81 -10.41 5.08
C SER A 98 -4.92 -9.29 4.49
N TYR A 99 -3.59 -9.37 4.65
CA TYR A 99 -2.67 -8.42 4.00
C TYR A 99 -2.59 -8.63 2.48
N LEU A 100 -2.59 -9.88 2.02
CA LEU A 100 -2.60 -10.20 0.60
C LEU A 100 -3.92 -9.76 -0.05
N GLU A 101 -5.04 -10.08 0.60
CA GLU A 101 -6.37 -9.67 0.14
C GLU A 101 -6.45 -8.15 -0.01
N LYS A 102 -6.00 -7.39 1.01
CA LYS A 102 -5.99 -5.93 0.96
C LYS A 102 -5.07 -5.39 -0.14
N ALA A 103 -3.89 -5.98 -0.35
CA ALA A 103 -3.00 -5.59 -1.44
C ALA A 103 -3.63 -5.84 -2.82
N GLN A 104 -4.40 -6.93 -2.95
CA GLN A 104 -5.16 -7.29 -4.15
C GLN A 104 -6.41 -6.43 -4.36
N GLU A 105 -6.85 -5.66 -3.37
CA GLU A 105 -7.85 -4.60 -3.54
C GLU A 105 -7.21 -3.27 -3.96
N PHE A 106 -6.09 -2.89 -3.35
CA PHE A 106 -5.42 -1.61 -3.61
C PHE A 106 -4.76 -1.54 -4.98
N LEU A 107 -4.12 -2.63 -5.42
CA LEU A 107 -3.42 -2.64 -6.71
C LEU A 107 -4.37 -2.41 -7.90
N PRO A 108 -5.55 -3.06 -7.98
CA PRO A 108 -6.57 -2.73 -8.98
C PRO A 108 -7.13 -1.32 -8.87
N SER A 109 -7.32 -0.77 -7.66
CA SER A 109 -7.75 0.63 -7.50
C SER A 109 -6.84 1.61 -8.25
N LEU A 110 -5.52 1.35 -8.24
CA LEU A 110 -4.54 2.16 -8.97
C LEU A 110 -4.51 1.89 -10.48
N LEU A 111 -4.67 0.64 -10.91
CA LEU A 111 -4.44 0.22 -12.30
C LEU A 111 -5.70 0.20 -13.18
N LEU A 112 -6.87 0.00 -12.60
CA LEU A 112 -8.13 -0.14 -13.35
C LEU A 112 -8.96 1.15 -13.37
N SER A 113 -8.58 2.14 -12.57
CA SER A 113 -9.22 3.44 -12.54
C SER A 113 -8.53 4.39 -13.53
N SER A 114 -9.29 4.92 -14.49
CA SER A 114 -8.82 5.96 -15.42
C SER A 114 -8.37 7.24 -14.71
N THR A 115 -8.77 7.44 -13.45
CA THR A 115 -8.33 8.55 -12.59
C THR A 115 -6.84 8.44 -12.26
N TYR A 116 -6.34 7.23 -12.04
CA TYR A 116 -4.98 6.98 -11.54
C TYR A 116 -4.07 6.37 -12.60
N PHE A 117 -4.62 5.70 -13.61
CA PHE A 117 -3.87 5.13 -14.72
C PHE A 117 -4.67 5.22 -16.02
N ASP A 118 -4.06 5.81 -17.06
CA ASP A 118 -4.65 5.86 -18.40
C ASP A 118 -3.57 5.54 -19.45
N SER A 119 -3.59 4.30 -19.93
CA SER A 119 -2.67 3.83 -20.99
C SER A 119 -2.95 4.42 -22.37
N SER A 120 -4.09 5.09 -22.55
CA SER A 120 -4.51 5.69 -23.82
C SER A 120 -4.25 7.19 -23.91
N ALA A 121 -3.84 7.80 -22.79
CA ALA A 121 -3.61 9.24 -22.73
C ALA A 121 -2.50 9.70 -23.67
N THR A 122 -2.75 10.82 -24.35
CA THR A 122 -1.80 11.48 -25.27
C THR A 122 -1.44 12.90 -24.81
N ASP A 123 -1.70 13.19 -23.54
CA ASP A 123 -1.52 14.51 -22.90
C ASP A 123 -0.06 14.85 -22.53
N GLY A 124 0.87 13.93 -22.80
CA GLY A 124 2.29 14.11 -22.50
C GLY A 124 2.66 13.83 -21.04
N TRP A 125 1.76 13.24 -20.25
CA TRP A 125 2.04 12.80 -18.89
C TRP A 125 3.17 11.76 -18.86
N GLN A 126 4.12 11.92 -17.94
CA GLN A 126 5.37 11.14 -17.96
C GLN A 126 5.44 10.06 -16.90
N THR A 127 4.71 10.19 -15.79
CA THR A 127 4.65 9.15 -14.75
C THR A 127 3.63 8.09 -15.13
N ILE A 128 3.77 6.90 -14.55
CA ILE A 128 2.82 5.79 -14.73
C ILE A 128 1.52 6.12 -14.02
N LEU A 129 1.61 6.47 -12.73
CA LEU A 129 0.45 6.88 -11.94
C LEU A 129 0.17 8.38 -12.06
N ARG A 130 -1.12 8.70 -11.98
CA ARG A 130 -1.69 10.04 -11.93
C ARG A 130 -2.21 10.34 -10.53
N ASN A 131 -2.54 11.60 -10.27
CA ASN A 131 -3.18 12.07 -9.05
C ASN A 131 -2.46 11.63 -7.76
N SER A 132 -1.17 11.96 -7.70
CA SER A 132 -0.41 12.04 -6.45
C SER A 132 -0.34 13.51 -5.99
N THR A 133 0.03 13.75 -4.74
CA THR A 133 0.08 15.12 -4.18
C THR A 133 1.38 15.38 -3.42
N ALA A 134 2.15 16.41 -3.74
CA ALA A 134 3.45 16.66 -3.08
C ALA A 134 3.30 17.20 -1.64
N ALA A 135 2.39 18.13 -1.42
CA ALA A 135 1.99 18.66 -0.12
C ALA A 135 0.54 19.16 -0.16
N TRP A 136 -0.07 19.38 0.99
CA TRP A 136 -1.37 20.04 1.11
C TRP A 136 -1.38 21.38 0.35
N GLY A 137 -2.48 21.65 -0.37
CA GLY A 137 -2.64 22.83 -1.21
C GLY A 137 -1.95 22.75 -2.59
N ASP A 138 -1.16 21.71 -2.86
CA ASP A 138 -0.64 21.45 -4.20
C ASP A 138 -1.71 20.80 -5.07
N ALA A 139 -1.73 21.18 -6.35
CA ALA A 139 -2.54 20.48 -7.34
C ALA A 139 -2.05 19.03 -7.54
N ALA A 140 -3.00 18.16 -7.89
CA ALA A 140 -2.71 16.78 -8.28
C ALA A 140 -1.64 16.72 -9.39
N MET A 141 -0.66 15.84 -9.21
CA MET A 141 0.50 15.74 -10.09
C MET A 141 0.97 14.29 -10.26
N GLY A 142 1.92 14.09 -11.18
CA GLY A 142 2.66 12.84 -11.31
C GLY A 142 3.81 12.83 -10.30
N PHE A 143 4.07 11.68 -9.66
CA PHE A 143 5.11 11.56 -8.66
C PHE A 143 5.93 10.29 -8.85
N VAL A 144 7.23 10.41 -9.09
CA VAL A 144 8.12 9.27 -9.40
C VAL A 144 8.13 8.20 -8.31
N THR A 145 7.91 8.62 -7.06
CA THR A 145 7.78 7.69 -5.94
C THR A 145 6.56 6.78 -6.11
N ALA A 146 5.43 7.30 -6.61
CA ALA A 146 4.24 6.48 -6.87
C ALA A 146 4.56 5.37 -7.88
N ASP A 147 5.23 5.72 -8.98
CA ASP A 147 5.63 4.76 -10.01
C ASP A 147 6.56 3.68 -9.46
N TYR A 148 7.55 4.08 -8.65
CA TYR A 148 8.47 3.13 -8.03
C TYR A 148 7.73 2.11 -7.17
N PHE A 149 6.85 2.55 -6.27
CA PHE A 149 6.14 1.65 -5.37
C PHE A 149 5.06 0.83 -6.07
N LEU A 150 4.46 1.35 -7.15
CA LEU A 150 3.61 0.56 -8.03
C LEU A 150 4.40 -0.60 -8.65
N LEU A 151 5.56 -0.30 -9.25
CA LEU A 151 6.41 -1.32 -9.86
C LEU A 151 6.92 -2.32 -8.84
N GLU A 152 7.33 -1.86 -7.65
CA GLU A 152 7.72 -2.73 -6.54
C GLU A 152 6.58 -3.68 -6.14
N SER A 153 5.36 -3.15 -6.00
CA SER A 153 4.15 -3.94 -5.68
C SER A 153 3.89 -5.01 -6.75
N ILE A 154 3.97 -4.65 -8.03
CA ILE A 154 3.79 -5.60 -9.15
C ILE A 154 4.87 -6.68 -9.12
N VAL A 155 6.13 -6.31 -8.87
CA VAL A 155 7.23 -7.27 -8.77
C VAL A 155 6.99 -8.23 -7.62
N ARG A 156 6.66 -7.72 -6.42
CA ARG A 156 6.34 -8.53 -5.23
C ARG A 156 5.21 -9.50 -5.51
N TYR A 157 4.11 -9.02 -6.07
CA TYR A 157 2.98 -9.88 -6.45
C TYR A 157 3.39 -11.00 -7.40
N LYS A 158 4.18 -10.69 -8.43
CA LYS A 158 4.65 -11.68 -9.41
C LYS A 158 5.66 -12.67 -8.84
N THR A 159 6.49 -12.27 -7.87
CA THR A 159 7.44 -13.18 -7.21
C THR A 159 6.78 -14.02 -6.12
N MET A 160 5.71 -13.51 -5.53
CA MET A 160 4.88 -14.22 -4.55
C MET A 160 3.94 -15.23 -5.20
N ALA A 161 3.39 -14.98 -6.40
CA ALA A 161 2.48 -15.93 -7.04
C ALA A 161 3.08 -17.36 -7.18
N PRO A 162 4.36 -17.54 -7.56
CA PRO A 162 5.03 -18.83 -7.47
C PRO A 162 5.09 -19.41 -6.06
N SER A 163 5.35 -18.61 -5.03
CA SER A 163 5.44 -19.10 -3.64
C SER A 163 4.06 -19.39 -3.02
N ILE A 164 3.01 -18.67 -3.42
CA ILE A 164 1.62 -18.93 -3.03
C ILE A 164 1.14 -20.24 -3.67
N ILE A 165 1.37 -20.45 -4.97
CA ILE A 165 1.04 -21.74 -5.63
C ILE A 165 1.75 -22.90 -4.93
N LEU A 166 3.03 -22.74 -4.59
CA LEU A 166 3.78 -23.75 -3.85
C LEU A 166 3.26 -23.95 -2.40
N ARG A 167 2.76 -22.90 -1.74
CA ARG A 167 2.12 -23.00 -0.42
C ARG A 167 0.77 -23.72 -0.52
N ASP A 168 -0.07 -23.39 -1.51
CA ASP A 168 -1.34 -24.07 -1.75
C ASP A 168 -1.13 -25.56 -2.08
N GLU A 169 -0.11 -25.89 -2.87
CA GLU A 169 0.28 -27.29 -3.14
C GLU A 169 0.88 -27.98 -1.91
N ALA A 170 1.66 -27.27 -1.09
CA ALA A 170 2.22 -27.81 0.15
C ALA A 170 1.13 -28.05 1.21
N ASP A 171 0.20 -27.13 1.39
CA ASP A 171 -0.95 -27.25 2.30
C ASP A 171 -1.94 -28.32 1.80
N ALA A 172 -2.08 -28.46 0.47
CA ALA A 172 -2.78 -29.59 -0.15
C ALA A 172 -2.00 -30.92 0.00
N SER A 173 -0.68 -30.91 0.13
CA SER A 173 0.13 -32.11 0.36
C SER A 173 0.15 -32.54 1.83
N ILE A 174 0.07 -31.60 2.78
CA ILE A 174 -0.04 -31.86 4.22
C ILE A 174 -1.42 -32.47 4.55
N THR A 175 -2.44 -32.23 3.73
CA THR A 175 -3.78 -32.84 3.86
C THR A 175 -3.92 -34.18 3.13
N ASN A 176 -2.96 -34.59 2.30
CA ASN A 176 -3.07 -35.79 1.46
C ASN A 176 -2.41 -37.06 2.00
N GLU A 177 -1.85 -37.05 3.22
CA GLU A 177 -1.37 -38.28 3.88
C GLU A 177 -2.52 -39.22 4.33
N GLN A 178 -3.78 -38.89 4.01
CA GLN A 178 -4.97 -39.71 4.31
C GLN A 178 -5.77 -40.21 3.09
N LEU A 179 -5.35 -40.01 1.84
CA LEU A 179 -6.08 -40.56 0.68
C LEU A 179 -5.18 -41.34 -0.28
N SER A 180 -4.59 -42.41 0.26
CA SER A 180 -4.04 -43.51 -0.53
C SER A 180 -5.18 -44.38 -1.11
N VAL A 181 -5.81 -44.01 -2.24
CA VAL A 181 -6.51 -45.00 -3.10
C VAL A 181 -6.50 -44.56 -4.56
N GLN A 182 -5.80 -45.35 -5.37
CA GLN A 182 -5.96 -45.68 -6.79
C GLN A 182 -6.89 -44.82 -7.65
N PHE A 183 -6.44 -44.42 -8.84
CA PHE A 183 -6.91 -45.03 -10.10
C PHE A 183 -5.82 -44.94 -11.18
N SER A 184 -5.79 -46.01 -11.98
CA SER A 184 -4.87 -46.39 -13.07
C SER A 184 -4.89 -45.48 -14.28
#